data_AF-A0AAV1L8U0-F1
#
_entry.id   AF-A0AAV1L8U0-F1
#
_cell.length_a   1.000
_cell.length_b   1.000
_cell.length_c   1.000
_cell.angle_alpha   90.00
_cell.angle_beta   90.00
_cell.angle_gamma   90.00
#
_symmetry.space_group_name_H-M   'P 1'
#
loop_
_entity.id
_entity.type
_entity.pdbx_description
1 polymer ?
#
loop_
_entity_poly.entity_id
_entity_poly.type
_entity_poly.pdbx_seq_one_letter_code
_entity_poly.pdbx_strand_id
1 'polypeptide(L)'
;MSSEIDSKVISIINNIKENKGNIQNEMPEAIEQPKTTQNLIRGKPKSGRFWKSKKERFSSINKTKGLKLDFQKKTALRIELKRTKELSKNIVEQLKEKELQRKERRRENIKRAAENKQKAEIVQVITNTAKLKRMKKKQLRFIQKRDTNKAVEESK
;
A
#
# COMPACT_ATOMS: atom_id res chain seq x y z
N MET A 1 -8.53 -10.74 21.30
CA MET A 1 -7.55 -10.87 20.20
C MET A 1 -6.49 -9.78 20.21
N SER A 2 -6.76 -8.52 19.82
CA SER A 2 -5.70 -7.48 19.77
C SER A 2 -5.17 -7.10 21.16
N SER A 3 -6.07 -6.97 22.15
CA SER A 3 -5.74 -6.66 23.54
C SER A 3 -4.92 -7.75 24.23
N GLU A 4 -5.16 -9.03 23.89
CA GLU A 4 -4.40 -10.17 24.41
C GLU A 4 -3.00 -10.26 23.79
N ILE A 5 -2.87 -9.84 22.52
CA ILE A 5 -1.57 -9.75 21.86
C ILE A 5 -0.77 -8.59 22.47
N ASP A 6 -1.42 -7.46 22.72
CA ASP A 6 -0.82 -6.30 23.41
C ASP A 6 -0.36 -6.68 24.82
N SER A 7 -1.21 -7.34 25.60
CA SER A 7 -0.84 -7.79 26.94
C SER A 7 0.32 -8.79 26.90
N LYS A 8 0.38 -9.66 25.89
CA LYS A 8 1.49 -10.60 25.70
C LYS A 8 2.80 -9.89 25.34
N VAL A 9 2.78 -8.91 24.43
CA VAL A 9 3.97 -8.12 24.09
C VAL A 9 4.45 -7.30 25.29
N ILE A 10 3.52 -6.65 26.02
CA ILE A 10 3.82 -5.90 27.24
C ILE A 10 4.42 -6.83 28.31
N SER A 11 3.88 -8.04 28.49
CA SER A 11 4.42 -9.02 29.44
C SER A 11 5.85 -9.47 29.09
N ILE A 12 6.17 -9.58 27.80
CA ILE A 12 7.52 -9.94 27.34
C ILE A 12 8.49 -8.79 27.61
N ILE A 13 8.08 -7.54 27.33
CA ILE A 13 8.90 -6.35 27.58
C ILE A 13 9.17 -6.17 29.07
N ASN A 14 8.15 -6.36 29.92
CA ASN A 14 8.30 -6.27 31.38
C ASN A 14 9.26 -7.34 31.91
N ASN A 15 9.11 -8.60 31.49
CA ASN A 15 10.06 -9.68 31.86
C ASN A 15 11.51 -9.36 31.46
N ILE A 16 11.73 -8.72 30.31
CA ILE A 16 13.06 -8.30 29.87
C ILE A 16 13.62 -7.18 30.76
N LYS A 17 12.77 -6.24 31.18
CA LYS A 17 13.16 -5.12 32.04
C LYS A 17 13.57 -5.60 33.43
N GLU A 18 12.81 -6.51 34.02
CA GLU A 18 13.11 -7.13 35.32
C GLU A 18 14.44 -7.90 35.27
N ASN A 19 14.66 -8.72 34.23
CA ASN A 19 15.92 -9.45 34.06
C ASN A 19 17.15 -8.54 33.89
N LYS A 20 17.00 -7.37 33.25
CA LYS A 20 18.10 -6.39 33.13
C LYS A 20 18.44 -5.70 34.44
N GLY A 21 17.43 -5.41 35.28
CA GLY A 21 17.65 -4.83 36.61
C GLY A 21 18.45 -5.77 37.52
N ASN A 22 18.24 -7.07 37.38
CA ASN A 22 18.96 -8.09 38.16
C ASN A 22 20.45 -8.19 37.76
N ILE A 23 20.77 -8.07 36.46
CA ILE A 23 22.15 -8.11 35.94
C ILE A 23 22.96 -6.85 36.30
N GLN A 24 22.29 -5.70 36.50
CA GLN A 24 22.96 -4.44 36.87
C GLN A 24 23.41 -4.39 38.34
N ASN A 25 22.88 -5.26 39.20
CA ASN A 25 23.27 -5.35 40.61
C ASN A 25 24.57 -6.15 40.84
N GLU A 26 25.07 -6.86 39.82
CA GLU A 26 26.41 -7.45 39.83
C GLU A 26 27.39 -6.48 39.15
N MET A 27 28.08 -5.68 39.97
CA MET A 27 29.13 -4.76 39.50
C MET A 27 30.35 -5.55 39.01
N PRO A 28 30.77 -5.44 37.74
CA PRO A 28 32.09 -5.89 37.36
C PRO A 28 33.14 -4.88 37.85
N GLU A 29 34.17 -5.40 38.52
CA GLU A 29 35.35 -4.68 39.00
C GLU A 29 35.97 -3.80 37.89
N ALA A 30 36.40 -2.59 38.27
CA ALA A 30 36.73 -1.50 37.36
C ALA A 30 37.78 -1.90 36.30
N ILE A 31 37.36 -1.97 35.03
CA ILE A 31 38.26 -2.06 33.88
C ILE A 31 38.83 -0.66 33.63
N GLU A 32 40.15 -0.54 33.73
CA GLU A 32 40.89 0.70 33.47
C GLU A 32 40.49 1.34 32.14
N GLN A 33 40.08 2.61 32.21
CA GLN A 33 39.70 3.37 31.02
C GLN A 33 40.92 3.60 30.13
N PRO A 34 40.86 3.29 28.82
CA PRO A 34 41.97 3.58 27.93
C PRO A 34 42.18 5.09 27.86
N LYS A 35 43.41 5.51 28.16
CA LYS A 35 43.88 6.91 28.13
C LYS A 35 43.37 7.58 26.86
N THR A 36 42.49 8.57 27.02
CA THR A 36 41.97 9.41 25.96
C THR A 36 43.16 10.06 25.25
N THR A 37 43.51 9.56 24.06
CA THR A 37 44.46 10.23 23.19
C THR A 37 43.85 11.56 22.83
N GLN A 38 44.33 12.61 23.50
CA GLN A 38 44.01 14.01 23.23
C GLN A 38 43.94 14.23 21.72
N ASN A 39 42.88 14.86 21.24
CA ASN A 39 42.74 15.25 19.84
C ASN A 39 43.87 16.21 19.48
N LEU A 40 45.00 15.67 19.00
CA LEU A 40 46.09 16.48 18.47
C LEU A 40 45.53 17.28 17.30
N ILE A 41 45.41 18.60 17.48
CA ILE A 41 44.98 19.55 16.46
C ILE A 41 45.99 19.45 15.30
N ARG A 42 45.56 18.88 14.17
CA ARG A 42 46.41 18.66 13.00
C ARG A 42 46.19 19.77 11.98
N GLY A 43 47.28 20.26 11.39
CA GLY A 43 47.24 21.27 10.34
C GLY A 43 46.65 20.76 9.00
N LYS A 44 46.45 21.68 8.05
CA LYS A 44 45.98 21.37 6.70
C LYS A 44 46.94 20.39 6.00
N PRO A 45 46.42 19.42 5.22
CA PRO A 45 47.28 18.50 4.48
C PRO A 45 48.13 19.25 3.46
N LYS A 46 49.40 18.86 3.29
CA LYS A 46 50.36 19.52 2.37
C LYS A 46 49.81 19.69 0.94
N SER A 47 48.95 18.78 0.50
CA SER A 47 48.31 18.84 -0.83
C SER A 47 47.08 19.76 -0.93
N GLY A 48 46.62 20.38 0.16
CA GLY A 48 45.43 21.25 0.21
C GLY A 48 44.07 20.56 -0.01
N ARG A 49 44.05 19.33 -0.53
CA ARG A 49 42.83 18.57 -0.83
C ARG A 49 42.11 18.10 0.44
N PHE A 50 40.90 18.60 0.65
CA PHE A 50 40.07 18.31 1.84
C PHE A 50 39.69 16.83 2.01
N TRP A 51 39.60 16.08 0.91
CA TRP A 51 39.21 14.66 0.91
C TRP A 51 40.33 13.69 1.33
N LYS A 52 41.56 14.18 1.53
CA LYS A 52 42.68 13.39 2.05
C LYS A 52 42.73 13.48 3.59
N SER A 53 41.71 12.94 4.26
CA SER A 53 41.65 12.87 5.72
C SER A 53 42.58 11.78 6.30
N LYS A 54 42.83 11.83 7.61
CA LYS A 54 43.64 10.81 8.31
C LYS A 54 42.92 9.47 8.22
N LYS A 55 43.57 8.47 7.61
CA LYS A 55 43.09 7.09 7.66
C LYS A 55 43.19 6.58 9.10
N GLU A 56 42.07 6.15 9.66
CA GLU A 56 42.08 5.48 10.96
C GLU A 56 42.75 4.10 10.88
N ARG A 57 43.34 3.66 11.99
CA ARG A 57 43.92 2.32 12.05
C ARG A 57 42.77 1.31 12.08
N PHE A 58 42.91 0.16 11.44
CA PHE A 58 41.87 -0.89 11.51
C PHE A 58 41.59 -1.38 12.94
N SER A 59 42.48 -1.10 13.90
CA SER A 59 42.31 -1.39 15.32
C SER A 59 41.45 -0.36 16.09
N SER A 60 41.19 0.84 15.56
CA SER A 60 40.21 1.78 16.17
C SER A 60 38.77 1.42 15.84
N ILE A 61 38.56 0.59 14.81
CA ILE A 61 37.24 0.01 14.53
C ILE A 61 36.94 -1.01 15.62
N ASN A 62 36.12 -0.60 16.59
CA ASN A 62 35.58 -1.50 17.60
C ASN A 62 34.76 -2.61 16.93
N LYS A 63 35.38 -3.78 16.74
CA LYS A 63 34.73 -5.01 16.25
C LYS A 63 33.85 -5.60 17.35
N THR A 64 32.80 -4.88 17.74
CA THR A 64 31.80 -5.45 18.63
C THR A 64 31.05 -6.55 17.88
N LYS A 65 30.77 -7.66 18.55
CA LYS A 65 29.75 -8.61 18.10
C LYS A 65 28.44 -7.81 18.21
N GLY A 66 28.02 -7.13 17.13
CA GLY A 66 26.92 -6.16 17.15
C GLY A 66 25.72 -6.64 17.96
N LEU A 67 24.97 -5.71 18.58
CA LEU A 67 23.92 -6.03 19.55
C LEU A 67 22.95 -7.09 19.00
N LYS A 68 23.14 -8.34 19.43
CA LYS A 68 22.24 -9.43 19.09
C LYS A 68 20.99 -9.25 19.94
N LEU A 69 19.85 -9.12 19.29
CA LEU A 69 18.57 -9.13 19.98
C LEU A 69 18.32 -10.51 20.61
N ASP A 70 17.93 -10.49 21.88
CA ASP A 70 17.49 -11.68 22.61
C ASP A 70 16.31 -12.34 21.90
N PHE A 71 16.15 -13.64 22.10
CA PHE A 71 15.06 -14.41 21.48
C PHE A 71 13.69 -13.79 21.78
N GLN A 72 13.43 -13.44 23.04
CA GLN A 72 12.17 -12.81 23.47
C GLN A 72 11.86 -11.51 22.71
N LYS A 73 12.87 -10.65 22.50
CA LYS A 73 12.73 -9.41 21.71
C LYS A 73 12.39 -9.71 20.26
N LYS A 74 13.04 -10.72 19.67
CA LYS A 74 12.74 -11.16 18.30
C LYS A 74 11.31 -11.69 18.19
N THR A 75 10.82 -12.39 19.21
CA THR A 75 9.44 -12.91 19.23
C THR A 75 8.42 -11.77 19.31
N ALA A 76 8.64 -10.79 20.19
CA ALA A 76 7.80 -9.58 20.27
C ALA A 76 7.75 -8.82 18.93
N LEU A 77 8.91 -8.57 18.31
CA LEU A 77 8.99 -7.92 16.99
C LEU A 77 8.24 -8.69 15.89
N ARG A 78 8.33 -10.03 15.87
CA ARG A 78 7.58 -10.84 14.89
C ARG A 78 6.08 -10.71 15.08
N ILE A 79 5.61 -10.68 16.32
CA ILE A 79 4.18 -10.54 16.65
C ILE A 79 3.66 -9.18 16.19
N GLU A 80 4.38 -8.10 16.48
CA GLU A 80 4.03 -6.75 16.03
C GLU A 80 4.05 -6.61 14.50
N LEU A 81 5.07 -7.15 13.83
CA LEU A 81 5.15 -7.17 12.38
C LEU A 81 4.02 -7.95 11.74
N LYS A 82 3.59 -9.07 12.34
CA LYS A 82 2.45 -9.84 11.86
C LYS A 82 1.16 -9.02 11.98
N ARG A 83 0.93 -8.39 13.13
CA ARG A 83 -0.25 -7.55 13.36
C ARG A 83 -0.33 -6.36 12.41
N THR A 84 0.76 -5.63 12.24
CA THR A 84 0.80 -4.46 11.34
C THR A 84 0.50 -4.86 9.90
N LYS A 85 1.03 -6.00 9.44
CA LYS A 85 0.72 -6.57 8.13
C LYS A 85 -0.76 -6.94 8.00
N GLU A 86 -1.33 -7.63 8.98
CA GLU A 86 -2.75 -8.00 8.97
C GLU A 86 -3.66 -6.77 8.92
N LEU A 87 -3.36 -5.75 9.73
CA LEU A 87 -4.11 -4.50 9.71
C LEU A 87 -4.02 -3.79 8.36
N SER A 88 -2.81 -3.71 7.78
CA SER A 88 -2.62 -3.10 6.47
C SER A 88 -3.39 -3.86 5.37
N LYS A 89 -3.39 -5.20 5.43
CA LYS A 89 -4.10 -6.05 4.48
C LYS A 89 -5.61 -5.85 4.57
N ASN A 90 -6.16 -5.82 5.78
CA ASN A 90 -7.59 -5.58 5.99
C ASN A 90 -8.04 -4.22 5.43
N ILE A 91 -7.24 -3.16 5.62
CA ILE A 91 -7.54 -1.82 5.08
C ILE A 91 -7.56 -1.85 3.55
N VAL A 92 -6.55 -2.48 2.93
CA VAL A 92 -6.48 -2.58 1.47
C VAL A 92 -7.64 -3.40 0.91
N GLU A 93 -8.03 -4.48 1.57
CA GLU A 93 -9.16 -5.31 1.16
C GLU A 93 -10.49 -4.55 1.23
N GLN A 94 -10.73 -3.80 2.31
CA GLN A 94 -11.92 -2.95 2.44
C GLN A 94 -12.00 -1.88 1.33
N LEU A 95 -10.87 -1.24 1.01
CA LEU A 95 -10.82 -0.26 -0.09
C LEU A 95 -11.12 -0.90 -1.44
N LYS A 96 -10.55 -2.09 -1.69
CA LYS A 96 -10.76 -2.84 -2.93
C LYS A 96 -12.21 -3.28 -3.09
N GLU A 97 -12.84 -3.76 -2.02
CA GLU A 97 -14.24 -4.15 -2.01
C GLU A 97 -15.15 -2.95 -2.31
N LYS A 98 -14.90 -1.81 -1.66
CA LYS A 98 -15.64 -0.56 -1.91
C LYS A 98 -15.52 -0.09 -3.37
N GLU A 99 -14.33 -0.19 -3.96
CA GLU A 99 -14.11 0.16 -5.36
C GLU A 99 -14.84 -0.79 -6.31
N LEU A 100 -14.82 -2.08 -6.03
CA LEU A 100 -15.50 -3.12 -6.81
C LEU A 100 -17.02 -2.90 -6.79
N GLN A 101 -17.62 -2.69 -5.61
CA GLN A 101 -19.04 -2.36 -5.46
C GLN A 101 -19.41 -1.07 -6.22
N ARG A 102 -18.54 -0.05 -6.21
CA ARG A 102 -18.76 1.18 -6.99
C ARG A 102 -18.74 0.92 -8.50
N LYS A 103 -17.83 0.07 -8.97
CA LYS A 103 -17.73 -0.32 -10.39
C LYS A 103 -18.95 -1.12 -10.83
N GLU A 104 -19.40 -2.07 -10.02
CA GLU A 104 -20.60 -2.87 -10.28
C GLU A 104 -21.84 -2.01 -10.37
N ARG A 105 -22.08 -1.14 -9.38
CA ARG A 105 -23.19 -0.18 -9.41
C ARG A 105 -23.16 0.70 -10.66
N ARG A 106 -21.98 1.15 -11.09
CA ARG A 106 -21.83 1.94 -12.31
C ARG A 106 -22.18 1.13 -13.56
N ARG A 107 -21.72 -0.13 -13.64
CA ARG A 107 -22.04 -1.04 -14.77
C ARG A 107 -23.54 -1.30 -14.84
N GLU A 108 -24.19 -1.57 -13.71
CA GLU A 108 -25.64 -1.77 -13.62
C GLU A 108 -26.40 -0.51 -14.04
N ASN A 109 -25.99 0.66 -13.55
CA ASN A 109 -26.62 1.93 -13.92
C ASN A 109 -26.48 2.23 -15.42
N ILE A 110 -25.31 1.97 -16.01
CA ILE A 110 -25.10 2.12 -17.46
C ILE A 110 -25.99 1.14 -18.23
N LYS A 111 -26.07 -0.12 -17.79
CA LYS A 111 -26.95 -1.13 -18.42
C LYS A 111 -28.41 -0.70 -18.35
N ARG A 112 -28.89 -0.32 -17.16
CA ARG A 112 -30.25 0.18 -16.94
C ARG A 112 -30.53 1.44 -17.77
N ALA A 113 -29.58 2.37 -17.87
CA ALA A 113 -29.73 3.56 -18.69
C ALA A 113 -29.81 3.22 -20.19
N ALA A 114 -29.03 2.25 -20.66
CA ALA A 114 -29.08 1.78 -22.05
C ALA A 114 -30.42 1.10 -22.37
N GLU A 115 -30.92 0.26 -21.46
CA GLU A 115 -32.23 -0.39 -21.58
C GLU A 115 -33.37 0.65 -21.54
N ASN A 116 -33.31 1.61 -20.62
CA ASN A 116 -34.30 2.69 -20.54
C ASN A 116 -34.27 3.57 -21.80
N LYS A 117 -33.08 3.86 -22.35
CA LYS A 117 -32.94 4.59 -23.61
C LYS A 117 -33.58 3.83 -24.77
N GLN A 118 -33.41 2.51 -24.83
CA GLN A 118 -34.07 1.67 -25.84
C GLN A 118 -35.59 1.66 -25.65
N LYS A 119 -36.08 1.52 -24.42
CA LYS A 119 -37.52 1.52 -24.11
C LYS A 119 -38.20 2.87 -24.36
N ALA A 120 -37.52 3.97 -24.05
CA ALA A 120 -38.03 5.33 -24.24
C ALA A 120 -37.94 5.80 -25.70
N GLU A 121 -37.23 5.06 -26.56
CA GLU A 121 -37.12 5.42 -27.95
C GLU A 121 -38.41 5.11 -28.71
N ILE A 122 -39.13 6.16 -29.07
CA ILE A 122 -40.33 6.07 -29.90
C ILE A 122 -39.88 6.03 -31.37
N VAL A 123 -40.12 4.90 -32.05
CA VAL A 123 -39.75 4.69 -33.45
C VAL A 123 -41.01 4.69 -34.32
N GLN A 124 -40.92 5.32 -35.49
CA GLN A 124 -41.94 5.20 -36.52
C GLN A 124 -41.58 4.06 -37.48
N VAL A 125 -42.42 3.03 -37.56
CA VAL A 125 -42.24 1.93 -38.53
C VAL A 125 -42.54 2.42 -39.94
N ILE A 126 -41.55 2.35 -40.82
CA ILE A 126 -41.69 2.75 -42.23
C ILE A 126 -42.11 1.53 -43.05
N THR A 127 -43.41 1.44 -43.36
CA THR A 127 -43.96 0.33 -44.14
C THR A 127 -43.65 0.42 -45.64
N ASN A 128 -43.54 1.63 -46.19
CA ASN A 128 -43.26 1.86 -47.61
C ASN A 128 -41.86 2.43 -47.85
N THR A 129 -40.97 1.61 -48.41
CA THR A 129 -39.56 1.95 -48.66
C THR A 129 -39.35 2.91 -49.84
N ALA A 130 -40.32 3.06 -50.75
CA ALA A 130 -40.24 4.01 -51.85
C ALA A 130 -40.19 5.46 -51.35
N LYS A 131 -40.74 5.74 -50.16
CA LYS A 131 -40.67 7.08 -49.54
C LYS A 131 -39.23 7.48 -49.24
N LEU A 132 -38.42 6.58 -48.66
CA LEU A 132 -37.00 6.84 -48.38
C LEU A 132 -36.20 7.07 -49.66
N LYS A 133 -36.51 6.32 -50.73
CA LYS A 133 -35.83 6.47 -52.04
C LYS A 133 -36.13 7.80 -52.73
N ARG A 134 -37.27 8.43 -52.43
CA ARG A 134 -37.66 9.74 -52.97
C ARG A 134 -37.10 10.93 -52.18
N MET A 135 -36.61 10.71 -50.95
CA MET A 135 -36.09 11.79 -50.10
C MET A 135 -34.74 12.32 -50.56
N LYS A 136 -34.45 13.59 -50.25
CA LYS A 136 -33.17 14.22 -50.56
C LYS A 136 -32.05 13.64 -49.69
N LYS A 137 -30.84 13.48 -50.25
CA LYS A 137 -29.65 12.98 -49.53
C LYS A 137 -29.36 13.72 -48.21
N LYS A 138 -29.70 15.01 -48.08
CA LYS A 138 -29.54 15.77 -46.83
C LYS A 138 -30.52 15.33 -45.74
N GLN A 139 -31.77 15.02 -46.10
CA GLN A 139 -32.80 14.58 -45.14
C GLN A 139 -32.51 13.18 -44.61
N LEU A 140 -31.98 12.30 -45.47
CA LEU A 140 -31.57 10.93 -45.07
C LEU A 140 -30.48 10.92 -43.99
N ARG A 141 -29.70 11.99 -43.82
CA ARG A 141 -28.67 12.10 -42.78
C ARG A 141 -29.25 12.22 -41.36
N PHE A 142 -30.49 12.68 -41.24
CA PHE A 142 -31.17 12.83 -39.94
C PHE A 142 -31.90 11.56 -39.49
N ILE A 143 -32.11 10.60 -40.41
CA ILE A 143 -32.81 9.36 -40.10
C ILE A 143 -31.83 8.37 -39.47
N GLN A 144 -32.13 7.92 -38.26
CA GLN A 144 -31.44 6.81 -37.61
C GLN A 144 -32.28 5.54 -37.81
N LYS A 145 -31.62 4.44 -38.19
CA LYS A 145 -32.27 3.13 -38.32
C LYS A 145 -32.24 2.42 -36.97
N ARG A 146 -33.37 1.87 -36.56
CA ARG A 146 -33.52 1.05 -35.35
C ARG A 146 -34.24 -0.24 -35.71
N ASP A 147 -33.80 -1.34 -35.11
CA ASP A 147 -34.39 -2.65 -35.37
C ASP A 147 -35.67 -2.83 -34.56
N THR A 148 -36.80 -2.93 -35.24
CA THR A 148 -38.11 -3.19 -34.62
C THR A 148 -38.63 -4.60 -34.94
N ASN A 149 -37.81 -5.47 -35.55
CA ASN A 149 -38.25 -6.79 -36.04
C ASN A 149 -38.84 -7.69 -34.93
N LYS A 150 -38.33 -7.62 -33.70
CA LYS A 150 -38.90 -8.40 -32.58
C LYS A 150 -40.33 -8.01 -32.22
N ALA A 151 -40.64 -6.72 -32.20
CA ALA A 151 -41.98 -6.23 -31.90
C ALA A 151 -42.99 -6.58 -33.01
N VAL A 152 -42.52 -6.75 -34.25
CA VAL A 152 -43.36 -7.16 -35.39
C VAL A 152 -43.68 -8.66 -35.32
N GLU A 153 -42.71 -9.51 -34.99
CA GLU A 153 -42.90 -10.97 -34.82
C GLU A 153 -43.78 -11.30 -33.59
N GLU A 154 -43.71 -10.54 -32.50
CA GLU A 154 -44.56 -10.72 -31.32
C GLU A 154 -46.01 -10.23 -31.51
N SER A 155 -46.25 -9.36 -32.50
CA SER A 155 -47.57 -8.77 -32.79
C SER A 155 -48.36 -9.51 -33.89
N LYS A 156 -47.75 -10.53 -34.50
CA LYS A 156 -48.30 -11.31 -35.60
C LYS A 156 -48.91 -12.61 -35.10
#